data_AF-A0A354JRV2-F1
#
_entry.id   AF-A0A354JRV2-F1
#
_cell.length_a   1.000
_cell.length_b   1.000
_cell.length_c   1.000
_cell.angle_alpha   90.00
_cell.angle_beta   90.00
_cell.angle_gamma   90.00
#
_symmetry.space_group_name_H-M   'P 1'
#
loop_
_entity.id
_entity.type
_entity.pdbx_description
1 polymer ?
#
loop_
_entity_poly.entity_id
_entity_poly.type
_entity_poly.pdbx_seq_one_letter_code
_entity_poly.pdbx_strand_id
1 'polypeptide(L)'
;PLKVAADSFKRYNPKVTINLEAAGSVECARKITDLNRKCDLFFSSDYKVIKQLLETGHADFFIPFASNRMVLAYSSKSKFASTIDSLNWPTILLRPDIFYGRSDPNTDPCGYRTVLVLQLAEKYYNRKGLADSLLAKDNRFIRPKEVDLLALLEASAIDYLFIYESVVKQHGLSYITLPDSVNLGNPSLANHYSTAKINIRGINPGDSVSITGEPIVYAFTIPNNAPNPSLAVRFAQYFLSDTGGMRIVTQMGQQSLIPFDKSDCGIIPDDFSAFSSESHDR
;
A
#
# COMPACT_ATOMS: atom_id res chain seq x y z
N PRO A 1 9.69 -7.90 0.82
CA PRO A 1 10.26 -7.59 -0.53
C PRO A 1 11.69 -7.02 -0.49
N LEU A 2 11.90 -5.85 0.12
CA LEU A 2 13.20 -5.14 0.04
C LEU A 2 14.38 -5.93 0.61
N LYS A 3 14.21 -6.62 1.76
CA LYS A 3 15.23 -7.50 2.34
C LYS A 3 15.67 -8.61 1.37
N VAL A 4 14.70 -9.29 0.76
CA VAL A 4 14.96 -10.37 -0.21
C VAL A 4 15.64 -9.82 -1.47
N ALA A 5 15.24 -8.64 -1.95
CA ALA A 5 15.89 -7.97 -3.08
C ALA A 5 17.34 -7.58 -2.76
N ALA A 6 17.60 -7.04 -1.56
CA ALA A 6 18.95 -6.73 -1.07
C ALA A 6 19.83 -7.98 -0.96
N ASP A 7 19.32 -9.06 -0.39
CA ASP A 7 20.04 -10.32 -0.26
C ASP A 7 20.37 -10.93 -1.63
N SER A 8 19.44 -10.87 -2.59
CA SER A 8 19.67 -11.31 -3.96
C SER A 8 20.72 -10.45 -4.67
N PHE A 9 20.68 -9.12 -4.52
CA PHE A 9 21.69 -8.23 -5.10
C PHE A 9 23.10 -8.53 -4.58
N LYS A 10 23.25 -8.76 -3.27
CA LYS A 10 24.55 -9.08 -2.64
C LYS A 10 25.17 -10.36 -3.19
N ARG A 11 24.38 -11.35 -3.63
CA ARG A 11 24.93 -12.59 -4.23
C ARG A 11 25.74 -12.33 -5.50
N TYR A 12 25.33 -11.35 -6.29
CA TYR A 12 26.05 -10.94 -7.50
C TYR A 12 27.07 -9.81 -7.23
N ASN A 13 27.09 -9.28 -6.00
CA ASN A 13 27.88 -8.12 -5.60
C ASN A 13 28.50 -8.34 -4.20
N PRO A 14 29.40 -9.33 -4.02
CA PRO A 14 29.85 -9.79 -2.70
C PRO A 14 30.63 -8.75 -1.89
N LYS A 15 31.15 -7.69 -2.54
CA LYS A 15 31.83 -6.57 -1.89
C LYS A 15 30.87 -5.49 -1.36
N VAL A 16 29.57 -5.60 -1.66
CA VAL A 16 28.56 -4.63 -1.26
C VAL A 16 27.91 -5.06 0.05
N THR A 17 27.91 -4.15 1.02
CA THR A 17 27.10 -4.28 2.24
C THR A 17 25.88 -3.39 2.11
N ILE A 18 24.69 -3.95 2.32
CA ILE A 18 23.43 -3.20 2.36
C ILE A 18 22.91 -3.21 3.79
N ASN A 19 22.82 -2.02 4.38
CA ASN A 19 22.25 -1.82 5.71
C ASN A 19 20.80 -1.36 5.57
N LEU A 20 19.86 -2.24 5.89
CA LEU A 20 18.43 -1.93 5.85
C LEU A 20 17.97 -1.42 7.22
N GLU A 21 17.27 -0.29 7.22
CA GLU A 21 16.55 0.23 8.37
C GLU A 21 15.06 0.28 8.02
N ALA A 22 14.23 -0.45 8.76
CA ALA A 22 12.80 -0.49 8.56
C ALA A 22 12.08 0.26 9.68
N ALA A 23 11.27 1.25 9.31
CA ALA A 23 10.32 1.93 10.18
C ALA A 23 9.17 2.51 9.33
N GLY A 24 8.25 3.26 9.93
CA GLY A 24 7.17 3.91 9.17
C GLY A 24 7.72 4.96 8.19
N SER A 25 7.12 5.09 7.00
CA SER A 25 7.63 5.98 5.93
C SER A 25 7.87 7.42 6.37
N VAL A 26 6.94 8.00 7.16
CA VAL A 26 7.09 9.36 7.71
C VAL A 26 8.24 9.43 8.73
N GLU A 27 8.39 8.43 9.60
CA GLU A 27 9.50 8.37 10.55
C GLU A 27 10.85 8.26 9.81
N CYS A 28 10.93 7.42 8.79
CA CYS A 28 12.10 7.30 7.94
C CYS A 28 12.42 8.61 7.19
N ALA A 29 11.41 9.32 6.68
CA ALA A 29 11.61 10.61 6.03
C ALA A 29 12.15 11.66 7.03
N ARG A 30 11.60 11.72 8.25
CA ARG A 30 12.06 12.62 9.31
C ARG A 30 13.50 12.37 9.78
N LYS A 31 13.99 11.13 9.66
CA LYS A 31 15.43 10.85 9.87
C LYS A 31 16.30 11.61 8.87
N ILE A 32 15.84 11.80 7.63
CA ILE A 32 16.56 12.54 6.60
C ILE A 32 16.35 14.05 6.79
N THR A 33 15.11 14.50 6.98
CA THR A 33 14.78 15.95 7.01
C THR A 33 15.15 16.61 8.33
N ASP A 34 14.79 16.00 9.46
CA ASP A 34 14.86 16.64 10.78
C ASP A 34 16.19 16.32 11.48
N LEU A 35 16.70 15.10 11.27
CA LEU A 35 17.94 14.62 11.89
C LEU A 35 19.15 14.66 10.95
N ASN A 36 18.96 15.08 9.69
CA ASN A 36 19.99 15.12 8.65
C ASN A 36 20.79 13.81 8.52
N ARG A 37 20.14 12.65 8.80
CA ARG A 37 20.77 11.34 8.62
C ARG A 37 20.88 11.05 7.13
N LYS A 38 22.05 10.56 6.74
CA LYS A 38 22.33 10.19 5.35
C LYS A 38 21.90 8.75 5.08
N CYS A 39 21.29 8.52 3.93
CA CYS A 39 21.06 7.19 3.37
C CYS A 39 21.22 7.24 1.85
N ASP A 40 21.51 6.08 1.25
CA ASP A 40 21.71 5.97 -0.19
C ASP A 40 20.39 5.90 -0.96
N LEU A 41 19.36 5.28 -0.36
CA LEU A 41 18.04 5.09 -0.94
C LEU A 41 16.97 5.23 0.14
N PHE A 42 15.87 5.87 -0.21
CA PHE A 42 14.67 5.96 0.63
C PHE A 42 13.50 5.29 -0.09
N PHE A 43 12.91 4.26 0.52
CA PHE A 43 11.70 3.58 0.03
C PHE A 43 10.51 3.95 0.92
N SER A 44 9.41 4.38 0.30
CA SER A 44 8.18 4.75 0.96
C SER A 44 7.02 3.82 0.58
N SER A 45 6.14 3.60 1.55
CA SER A 45 4.82 2.99 1.35
C SER A 45 3.74 3.94 0.81
N ASP A 46 4.10 5.21 0.68
CA ASP A 46 3.27 6.28 0.12
C ASP A 46 4.18 7.31 -0.56
N TYR A 47 4.05 7.44 -1.86
CA TYR A 47 4.84 8.38 -2.66
C TYR A 47 4.71 9.84 -2.19
N LYS A 48 3.58 10.24 -1.60
CA LYS A 48 3.37 11.61 -1.11
C LYS A 48 4.28 11.97 0.05
N VAL A 49 4.77 10.98 0.81
CA VAL A 49 5.80 11.22 1.83
C VAL A 49 7.06 11.79 1.21
N ILE A 50 7.46 11.31 0.01
CA ILE A 50 8.60 11.87 -0.71
C ILE A 50 8.26 13.28 -1.18
N LYS A 51 7.08 13.46 -1.81
CA LYS A 51 6.65 14.78 -2.31
C LYS A 51 6.57 15.87 -1.23
N GLN A 52 6.05 15.52 -0.06
CA GLN A 52 5.76 16.50 0.98
C GLN A 52 6.95 16.75 1.91
N LEU A 53 7.80 15.75 2.14
CA LEU A 53 8.89 15.86 3.13
C LEU A 53 10.28 15.92 2.49
N LEU A 54 10.50 15.27 1.34
CA LEU A 54 11.84 15.15 0.76
C LEU A 54 12.05 16.06 -0.45
N GLU A 55 11.03 16.31 -1.29
CA GLU A 55 11.18 17.18 -2.47
C GLU A 55 11.61 18.60 -2.12
N THR A 56 11.31 19.06 -0.90
CA THR A 56 11.84 20.33 -0.38
C THR A 56 13.26 20.16 0.14
N GLY A 57 14.23 20.08 -0.79
CA GLY A 57 15.66 20.20 -0.52
C GLY A 57 16.42 18.91 -0.21
N HIS A 58 15.76 17.74 -0.21
CA HIS A 58 16.40 16.46 0.09
C HIS A 58 16.34 15.44 -1.06
N ALA A 59 15.45 15.61 -2.03
CA ALA A 59 15.31 14.73 -3.19
C ALA A 59 14.75 15.49 -4.39
N ASP A 60 15.26 15.26 -5.59
CA ASP A 60 14.79 15.95 -6.80
C ASP A 60 13.73 15.15 -7.58
N PHE A 61 13.51 13.89 -7.20
CA PHE A 61 12.60 12.97 -7.90
C PHE A 61 12.08 11.87 -6.98
N PHE A 62 11.09 11.12 -7.46
CA PHE A 62 10.78 9.78 -6.94
C PHE A 62 10.39 8.84 -8.09
N ILE A 63 10.53 7.53 -7.87
CA ILE A 63 10.11 6.51 -8.82
C ILE A 63 9.04 5.63 -8.16
N PRO A 64 7.78 5.70 -8.62
CA PRO A 64 6.78 4.74 -8.21
C PRO A 64 7.12 3.39 -8.84
N PHE A 65 7.24 2.36 -8.02
CA PHE A 65 7.67 1.04 -8.49
C PHE A 65 6.59 -0.03 -8.30
N ALA A 66 5.70 0.15 -7.32
CA ALA A 66 4.64 -0.81 -7.08
C ALA A 66 3.38 -0.17 -6.50
N SER A 67 2.23 -0.84 -6.70
CA SER A 67 1.01 -0.54 -5.97
C SER A 67 0.57 -1.71 -5.07
N ASN A 68 -0.25 -1.40 -4.08
CA ASN A 68 -1.07 -2.38 -3.37
C ASN A 68 -2.54 -2.17 -3.70
N ARG A 69 -3.39 -3.08 -3.26
CA ARG A 69 -4.84 -2.88 -3.29
C ARG A 69 -5.49 -3.52 -2.08
N MET A 70 -6.60 -2.94 -1.66
CA MET A 70 -7.48 -3.51 -0.64
C MET A 70 -8.26 -4.67 -1.26
N VAL A 71 -8.29 -5.79 -0.54
CA VAL A 71 -9.05 -6.98 -0.90
C VAL A 71 -9.85 -7.45 0.31
N LEU A 72 -10.74 -8.40 0.08
CA LEU A 72 -11.43 -9.10 1.14
C LEU A 72 -10.92 -10.54 1.16
N ALA A 73 -10.08 -10.84 2.15
CA ALA A 73 -9.50 -12.16 2.37
C ALA A 73 -10.51 -13.09 3.04
N TYR A 74 -10.38 -14.38 2.76
CA TYR A 74 -11.15 -15.45 3.39
C TYR A 74 -10.34 -16.75 3.42
N SER A 75 -10.82 -17.72 4.19
CA SER A 75 -10.28 -19.09 4.23
C SER A 75 -11.23 -20.06 3.54
N SER A 76 -10.77 -21.27 3.23
CA SER A 76 -11.65 -22.33 2.72
C SER A 76 -12.76 -22.75 3.70
N LYS A 77 -12.62 -22.39 4.99
CA LYS A 77 -13.61 -22.65 6.05
C LYS A 77 -14.62 -21.51 6.21
N SER A 78 -14.38 -20.36 5.59
CA SER A 78 -15.25 -19.20 5.69
C SER A 78 -16.62 -19.50 5.08
N LYS A 79 -17.69 -19.08 5.76
CA LYS A 79 -19.05 -19.26 5.25
C LYS A 79 -19.21 -18.53 3.91
N PHE A 80 -19.81 -19.19 2.93
CA PHE A 80 -19.98 -18.70 1.54
C PHE A 80 -18.69 -18.53 0.73
N ALA A 81 -17.56 -19.11 1.15
CA ALA A 81 -16.29 -19.06 0.42
C ALA A 81 -16.40 -19.50 -1.06
N SER A 82 -17.30 -20.42 -1.40
CA SER A 82 -17.49 -20.92 -2.77
C SER A 82 -18.39 -20.05 -3.65
N THR A 83 -19.10 -19.09 -3.07
CA THR A 83 -20.12 -18.28 -3.78
C THR A 83 -19.85 -16.79 -3.72
N ILE A 84 -18.97 -16.33 -2.81
CA ILE A 84 -18.63 -14.91 -2.70
C ILE A 84 -17.83 -14.42 -3.91
N ASP A 85 -18.19 -13.24 -4.41
CA ASP A 85 -17.52 -12.60 -5.53
C ASP A 85 -17.50 -11.07 -5.41
N SER A 86 -16.97 -10.40 -6.44
CA SER A 86 -16.88 -8.94 -6.50
C SER A 86 -18.23 -8.23 -6.66
N LEU A 87 -19.34 -8.94 -6.88
CA LEU A 87 -20.68 -8.38 -7.03
C LEU A 87 -21.51 -8.54 -5.76
N ASN A 88 -21.36 -9.65 -5.04
CA ASN A 88 -22.26 -10.04 -3.95
C ASN A 88 -21.66 -9.89 -2.54
N TRP A 89 -20.35 -9.63 -2.40
CA TRP A 89 -19.69 -9.51 -1.11
C TRP A 89 -20.38 -8.57 -0.11
N PRO A 90 -20.92 -7.40 -0.48
CA PRO A 90 -21.52 -6.51 0.51
C PRO A 90 -22.79 -7.14 1.10
N THR A 91 -23.55 -7.85 0.27
CA THR A 91 -24.76 -8.56 0.71
C THR A 91 -24.40 -9.74 1.63
N ILE A 92 -23.33 -10.47 1.33
CA ILE A 92 -22.87 -11.58 2.18
C ILE A 92 -22.40 -11.05 3.53
N LEU A 93 -21.58 -9.99 3.58
CA LEU A 93 -21.05 -9.44 4.83
C LEU A 93 -22.15 -8.89 5.75
N LEU A 94 -23.27 -8.41 5.20
CA LEU A 94 -24.39 -7.90 5.99
C LEU A 94 -25.26 -9.00 6.63
N ARG A 95 -25.04 -10.28 6.30
CA ARG A 95 -25.79 -11.36 6.92
C ARG A 95 -25.46 -11.49 8.42
N PRO A 96 -26.44 -11.79 9.27
CA PRO A 96 -26.24 -11.84 10.73
C PRO A 96 -25.31 -12.99 11.18
N ASP A 97 -25.19 -14.04 10.37
CA ASP A 97 -24.38 -15.23 10.62
C ASP A 97 -22.95 -15.13 10.07
N ILE A 98 -22.60 -14.04 9.40
CA ILE A 98 -21.27 -13.78 8.85
C ILE A 98 -20.51 -12.85 9.77
N PHE A 99 -19.20 -13.04 9.95
CA PHE A 99 -18.37 -12.14 10.73
C PHE A 99 -17.17 -11.68 9.92
N TYR A 100 -16.84 -10.40 9.96
CA TYR A 100 -15.61 -9.90 9.34
C TYR A 100 -14.78 -9.01 10.26
N GLY A 101 -13.48 -9.04 10.02
CA GLY A 101 -12.50 -8.24 10.72
C GLY A 101 -12.01 -7.05 9.89
N ARG A 102 -11.61 -6.00 10.60
CA ARG A 102 -10.83 -4.88 10.05
C ARG A 102 -9.95 -4.29 11.15
N SER A 103 -8.88 -3.61 10.79
CA SER A 103 -8.10 -2.87 11.79
C SER A 103 -8.72 -1.53 12.15
N ASP A 104 -8.25 -0.95 13.26
CA ASP A 104 -8.73 0.32 13.80
C ASP A 104 -8.26 1.50 12.91
N PRO A 105 -9.17 2.32 12.38
CA PRO A 105 -8.82 3.44 11.52
C PRO A 105 -7.98 4.53 12.21
N ASN A 106 -7.99 4.61 13.54
CA ASN A 106 -7.17 5.57 14.27
C ASN A 106 -5.71 5.13 14.44
N THR A 107 -5.41 3.85 14.25
CA THR A 107 -4.08 3.30 14.56
C THR A 107 -3.41 2.57 13.40
N ASP A 108 -4.18 2.19 12.37
CA ASP A 108 -3.65 1.47 11.20
C ASP A 108 -4.21 2.01 9.87
N PRO A 109 -3.32 2.29 8.88
CA PRO A 109 -3.69 2.52 7.51
C PRO A 109 -4.67 1.54 6.87
N CYS A 110 -4.54 0.25 7.14
CA CYS A 110 -5.50 -0.72 6.61
C CYS A 110 -6.92 -0.46 7.16
N GLY A 111 -7.01 0.06 8.39
CA GLY A 111 -8.25 0.37 9.08
C GLY A 111 -8.97 1.55 8.43
N TYR A 112 -8.28 2.69 8.24
CA TYR A 112 -8.91 3.84 7.60
C TYR A 112 -9.15 3.59 6.10
N ARG A 113 -8.28 2.82 5.42
CA ARG A 113 -8.50 2.40 4.02
C ARG A 113 -9.71 1.51 3.88
N THR A 114 -9.99 0.65 4.87
CA THR A 114 -11.24 -0.12 4.92
C THR A 114 -12.45 0.82 4.93
N VAL A 115 -12.44 1.87 5.75
CA VAL A 115 -13.55 2.84 5.77
C VAL A 115 -13.72 3.54 4.42
N LEU A 116 -12.61 3.97 3.79
CA LEU A 116 -12.63 4.59 2.47
C LEU A 116 -13.16 3.64 1.38
N VAL A 117 -12.72 2.38 1.39
CA VAL A 117 -13.22 1.29 0.53
C VAL A 117 -14.73 1.12 0.68
N LEU A 118 -15.24 1.12 1.91
CA LEU A 118 -16.68 0.97 2.16
C LEU A 118 -17.49 2.17 1.62
N GLN A 119 -16.99 3.39 1.78
CA GLN A 119 -17.61 4.59 1.20
C GLN A 119 -17.60 4.57 -0.35
N LEU A 120 -16.50 4.10 -0.96
CA LEU A 120 -16.41 3.94 -2.42
C LEU A 120 -17.33 2.81 -2.92
N ALA A 121 -17.43 1.71 -2.17
CA ALA A 121 -18.33 0.60 -2.48
C ALA A 121 -19.80 1.04 -2.47
N GLU A 122 -20.22 1.87 -1.51
CA GLU A 122 -21.57 2.45 -1.48
C GLU A 122 -21.92 3.18 -2.79
N LYS A 123 -20.98 3.99 -3.31
CA LYS A 123 -21.14 4.69 -4.59
C LYS A 123 -21.14 3.71 -5.76
N TYR A 124 -20.21 2.75 -5.78
CA TYR A 124 -20.05 1.78 -6.86
C TYR A 124 -21.29 0.88 -7.03
N TYR A 125 -21.82 0.33 -5.93
CA TYR A 125 -23.00 -0.55 -5.96
C TYR A 125 -24.32 0.22 -5.98
N ASN A 126 -24.29 1.56 -5.93
CA ASN A 126 -25.47 2.41 -5.84
C ASN A 126 -26.42 2.00 -4.69
N ARG A 127 -25.85 1.73 -3.51
CA ARG A 127 -26.59 1.27 -2.32
C ARG A 127 -26.40 2.24 -1.16
N LYS A 128 -27.28 3.23 -1.08
CA LYS A 128 -27.27 4.24 -0.01
C LYS A 128 -27.30 3.58 1.38
N GLY A 129 -26.40 4.02 2.27
CA GLY A 129 -26.26 3.49 3.63
C GLY A 129 -25.52 2.16 3.73
N LEU A 130 -24.92 1.68 2.63
CA LEU A 130 -24.13 0.44 2.63
C LEU A 130 -22.89 0.59 3.51
N ALA A 131 -22.18 1.72 3.42
CA ALA A 131 -20.98 1.94 4.20
C ALA A 131 -21.30 1.92 5.70
N ASP A 132 -22.33 2.67 6.12
CA ASP A 132 -22.75 2.75 7.52
C ASP A 132 -23.19 1.39 8.07
N SER A 133 -23.93 0.62 7.27
CA SER A 133 -24.39 -0.72 7.65
C SER A 133 -23.22 -1.67 7.89
N LEU A 134 -22.20 -1.63 7.03
CA LEU A 134 -20.97 -2.42 7.18
C LEU A 134 -20.07 -1.89 8.30
N LEU A 135 -20.06 -0.59 8.58
CA LEU A 135 -19.27 -0.03 9.66
C LEU A 135 -19.89 -0.28 11.05
N ALA A 136 -21.21 -0.47 11.12
CA ALA A 136 -21.92 -0.67 12.39
C ALA A 136 -21.87 -2.12 12.93
N LYS A 137 -21.72 -3.12 12.06
CA LYS A 137 -22.02 -4.52 12.38
C LYS A 137 -20.97 -5.23 13.25
N ASP A 138 -19.76 -5.45 12.74
CA ASP A 138 -18.78 -6.38 13.35
C ASP A 138 -17.68 -5.68 14.17
N ASN A 139 -18.02 -4.60 14.87
CA ASN A 139 -17.04 -3.78 15.60
C ASN A 139 -16.29 -4.51 16.73
N ARG A 140 -16.78 -5.68 17.18
CA ARG A 140 -16.06 -6.58 18.12
C ARG A 140 -14.79 -7.22 17.53
N PHE A 141 -14.67 -7.27 16.21
CA PHE A 141 -13.53 -7.82 15.49
C PHE A 141 -12.64 -6.71 14.93
N ILE A 142 -12.49 -5.61 15.67
CA ILE A 142 -11.50 -4.58 15.39
C ILE A 142 -10.24 -4.86 16.19
N ARG A 143 -9.06 -4.76 15.55
CA ARG A 143 -7.75 -4.86 16.20
C ARG A 143 -6.87 -3.66 15.83
N PRO A 144 -5.84 -3.33 16.65
CA PRO A 144 -4.94 -2.22 16.33
C PRO A 144 -4.19 -2.41 15.01
N LYS A 145 -3.89 -3.64 14.58
CA LYS A 145 -3.20 -3.95 13.33
C LYS A 145 -3.95 -5.01 12.53
N GLU A 146 -3.92 -4.89 11.21
CA GLU A 146 -4.56 -5.82 10.27
C GLU A 146 -4.01 -7.24 10.37
N VAL A 147 -2.70 -7.38 10.63
CA VAL A 147 -2.05 -8.70 10.75
C VAL A 147 -2.49 -9.48 12.00
N ASP A 148 -2.96 -8.81 13.05
CA ASP A 148 -3.47 -9.45 14.27
C ASP A 148 -4.79 -10.20 14.00
N LEU A 149 -5.49 -9.87 12.91
CA LEU A 149 -6.76 -10.49 12.52
C LEU A 149 -6.57 -11.79 11.72
N LEU A 150 -5.36 -12.06 11.22
CA LEU A 150 -5.08 -13.30 10.48
C LEU A 150 -5.36 -14.54 11.34
N ALA A 151 -4.95 -14.52 12.61
CA ALA A 151 -5.22 -15.61 13.55
C ALA A 151 -6.73 -15.83 13.79
N LEU A 152 -7.55 -14.77 13.74
CA LEU A 152 -9.00 -14.90 13.87
C LEU A 152 -9.62 -15.55 12.63
N LEU A 153 -9.10 -15.23 11.45
CA LEU A 153 -9.54 -15.86 10.20
C LEU A 153 -9.14 -17.34 10.18
N GLU A 154 -7.90 -17.67 10.57
CA GLU A 154 -7.40 -19.05 10.66
C GLU A 154 -8.19 -19.89 11.68
N ALA A 155 -8.53 -19.32 12.83
CA ALA A 155 -9.36 -19.93 13.84
C ALA A 155 -10.87 -19.95 13.49
N SER A 156 -11.25 -19.40 12.33
CA SER A 156 -12.64 -19.27 11.89
C SER A 156 -13.54 -18.50 12.88
N ALA A 157 -12.94 -17.60 13.66
CA ALA A 157 -13.66 -16.65 14.52
C ALA A 157 -14.26 -15.50 13.70
N ILE A 158 -13.66 -15.22 12.53
CA ILE A 158 -14.22 -14.39 11.47
C ILE A 158 -14.20 -15.16 10.15
N ASP A 159 -15.14 -14.86 9.26
CA ASP A 159 -15.22 -15.41 7.91
C ASP A 159 -14.41 -14.59 6.91
N TYR A 160 -14.34 -13.28 7.08
CA TYR A 160 -13.69 -12.37 6.12
C TYR A 160 -12.80 -11.32 6.80
N LEU A 161 -11.82 -10.81 6.05
CA LEU A 161 -10.89 -9.79 6.56
C LEU A 161 -10.57 -8.77 5.46
N PHE A 162 -10.80 -7.48 5.73
CA PHE A 162 -10.27 -6.42 4.88
C PHE A 162 -8.77 -6.27 5.10
N ILE A 163 -7.98 -6.48 4.04
CA ILE A 163 -6.52 -6.46 4.10
C ILE A 163 -5.90 -6.19 2.72
N TYR A 164 -4.59 -5.99 2.66
CA TYR A 164 -3.85 -5.81 1.42
C TYR A 164 -3.64 -7.12 0.66
N GLU A 165 -3.75 -7.09 -0.68
CA GLU A 165 -3.48 -8.26 -1.55
C GLU A 165 -2.10 -8.87 -1.30
N SER A 166 -1.09 -8.03 -1.07
CA SER A 166 0.27 -8.50 -0.75
C SER A 166 0.34 -9.38 0.50
N VAL A 167 -0.44 -9.08 1.54
CA VAL A 167 -0.46 -9.87 2.78
C VAL A 167 -1.20 -11.18 2.55
N VAL A 168 -2.31 -11.14 1.83
CA VAL A 168 -3.04 -12.35 1.44
C VAL A 168 -2.13 -13.35 0.73
N LYS A 169 -1.37 -12.88 -0.27
CA LYS A 169 -0.43 -13.73 -1.03
C LYS A 169 0.71 -14.26 -0.17
N GLN A 170 1.24 -13.46 0.76
CA GLN A 170 2.30 -13.89 1.68
C GLN A 170 1.83 -14.97 2.66
N HIS A 171 0.55 -14.98 3.01
CA HIS A 171 -0.05 -15.95 3.92
C HIS A 171 -0.80 -17.09 3.20
N GLY A 172 -0.78 -17.12 1.86
CA GLY A 172 -1.45 -18.17 1.08
C GLY A 172 -2.97 -18.22 1.27
N LEU A 173 -3.60 -17.07 1.57
CA LEU A 173 -5.03 -16.96 1.78
C LEU A 173 -5.81 -16.81 0.47
N SER A 174 -7.08 -17.17 0.49
CA SER A 174 -8.01 -16.85 -0.60
C SER A 174 -8.52 -15.42 -0.44
N TYR A 175 -8.92 -14.79 -1.55
CA TYR A 175 -9.47 -13.44 -1.53
C TYR A 175 -10.39 -13.18 -2.72
N ILE A 176 -11.25 -12.19 -2.56
CA ILE A 176 -11.93 -11.56 -3.69
C ILE A 176 -11.23 -10.24 -4.05
N THR A 177 -11.12 -9.99 -5.35
CA THR A 177 -10.67 -8.69 -5.84
C THR A 177 -11.84 -7.71 -5.79
N LEU A 178 -11.65 -6.60 -5.10
CA LEU A 178 -12.59 -5.48 -5.11
C LEU A 178 -12.42 -4.68 -6.42
N PRO A 179 -13.48 -4.08 -6.98
CA PRO A 179 -13.39 -3.26 -8.19
C PRO A 179 -12.31 -2.18 -8.09
N ASP A 180 -11.67 -1.83 -9.21
CA ASP A 180 -10.57 -0.84 -9.21
C ASP A 180 -11.01 0.53 -8.68
N SER A 181 -12.25 0.96 -8.95
CA SER A 181 -12.82 2.18 -8.37
C SER A 181 -13.04 2.13 -6.86
N VAL A 182 -12.91 0.96 -6.24
CA VAL A 182 -13.15 0.74 -4.80
C VAL A 182 -11.85 0.43 -4.05
N ASN A 183 -10.95 -0.34 -4.66
CA ASN A 183 -9.84 -1.03 -3.97
C ASN A 183 -8.60 -0.17 -3.65
N LEU A 184 -8.60 1.12 -4.04
CA LEU A 184 -7.49 2.06 -3.86
C LEU A 184 -6.19 1.67 -4.58
N GLY A 185 -6.23 0.76 -5.56
CA GLY A 185 -5.03 0.17 -6.17
C GLY A 185 -4.62 0.72 -7.51
N ASN A 186 -5.47 1.52 -8.17
CA ASN A 186 -5.21 2.06 -9.50
C ASN A 186 -4.80 3.55 -9.42
N PRO A 187 -3.53 3.90 -9.74
CA PRO A 187 -3.06 5.29 -9.73
C PRO A 187 -3.90 6.25 -10.57
N SER A 188 -4.49 5.80 -11.70
CA SER A 188 -5.29 6.65 -12.59
C SER A 188 -6.63 7.08 -11.97
N LEU A 189 -7.03 6.48 -10.85
CA LEU A 189 -8.30 6.75 -10.16
C LEU A 189 -8.11 7.66 -8.93
N ALA A 190 -6.98 8.36 -8.81
CA ALA A 190 -6.69 9.25 -7.67
C ALA A 190 -7.81 10.26 -7.40
N ASN A 191 -8.34 10.91 -8.45
CA ASN A 191 -9.46 11.85 -8.34
C ASN A 191 -10.77 11.19 -7.89
N HIS A 192 -10.99 9.93 -8.27
CA HIS A 192 -12.16 9.18 -7.83
C HIS A 192 -12.04 8.77 -6.35
N TYR A 193 -10.87 8.27 -5.94
CA TYR A 193 -10.63 7.87 -4.56
C TYR A 193 -10.73 9.04 -3.58
N SER A 194 -10.33 10.25 -4.00
CA SER A 194 -10.40 11.45 -3.16
C SER A 194 -11.80 11.89 -2.78
N THR A 195 -12.82 11.30 -3.42
CA THR A 195 -14.23 11.52 -3.06
C THR A 195 -14.65 10.79 -1.77
N ALA A 196 -13.81 9.91 -1.23
CA ALA A 196 -13.98 9.27 0.08
C ALA A 196 -13.06 9.92 1.11
N LYS A 197 -13.57 10.17 2.32
CA LYS A 197 -12.83 10.83 3.40
C LYS A 197 -13.24 10.30 4.76
N ILE A 198 -12.30 10.28 5.69
CA ILE A 198 -12.53 9.93 7.09
C ILE A 198 -11.72 10.87 7.99
N ASN A 199 -12.29 11.26 9.12
CA ASN A 199 -11.54 11.93 10.17
C ASN A 199 -11.07 10.89 11.19
N ILE A 200 -9.76 10.85 11.44
CA ILE A 200 -9.15 10.02 12.48
C ILE A 200 -8.66 10.90 13.62
N ARG A 201 -8.40 10.31 14.78
CA ARG A 201 -7.86 11.03 15.93
C ARG A 201 -6.52 11.70 15.59
N GLY A 202 -6.39 12.99 15.94
CA GLY A 202 -5.16 13.76 15.79
C GLY A 202 -4.17 13.56 16.95
N ILE A 203 -3.10 14.37 16.95
CA ILE A 203 -2.00 14.25 17.93
C ILE A 203 -2.48 14.58 19.35
N ASN A 204 -3.25 15.67 19.51
CA ASN A 204 -3.76 16.06 20.82
C ASN A 204 -5.17 15.49 21.09
N PRO A 205 -5.57 15.29 22.36
CA PRO A 205 -6.94 14.93 22.69
C PRO A 205 -7.94 15.96 22.13
N GLY A 206 -8.92 15.50 21.34
CA GLY A 206 -9.92 16.36 20.70
C GLY A 206 -9.56 16.80 19.27
N ASP A 207 -8.30 16.67 18.86
CA ASP A 207 -7.89 16.96 17.48
C ASP A 207 -8.37 15.84 16.54
N SER A 208 -8.60 16.21 15.28
CA SER A 208 -8.84 15.24 14.20
C SER A 208 -8.02 15.57 12.97
N VAL A 209 -7.62 14.53 12.25
CA VAL A 209 -6.92 14.63 10.97
C VAL A 209 -7.82 14.03 9.90
N SER A 210 -8.06 14.79 8.83
CA SER A 210 -8.85 14.30 7.69
C SER A 210 -7.96 13.51 6.74
N ILE A 211 -8.27 12.23 6.57
CA ILE A 211 -7.65 11.34 5.61
C ILE A 211 -8.54 11.28 4.37
N THR A 212 -7.96 11.56 3.22
CA THR A 212 -8.63 11.50 1.92
C THR A 212 -8.18 10.26 1.16
N GLY A 213 -9.10 9.59 0.48
CA GLY A 213 -8.77 8.40 -0.31
C GLY A 213 -7.79 8.70 -1.44
N GLU A 214 -6.84 7.79 -1.62
CA GLU A 214 -5.76 7.91 -2.59
C GLU A 214 -5.24 6.54 -3.01
N PRO A 215 -4.55 6.44 -4.16
CA PRO A 215 -3.95 5.19 -4.60
C PRO A 215 -2.83 4.72 -3.66
N ILE A 216 -2.77 3.42 -3.37
CA ILE A 216 -1.71 2.82 -2.55
C ILE A 216 -0.47 2.61 -3.43
N VAL A 217 0.41 3.61 -3.48
CA VAL A 217 1.61 3.60 -4.34
C VAL A 217 2.89 3.63 -3.50
N TYR A 218 3.73 2.62 -3.70
CA TYR A 218 5.09 2.55 -3.20
C TYR A 218 6.03 3.24 -4.17
N ALA A 219 6.92 4.06 -3.63
CA ALA A 219 7.92 4.78 -4.40
C ALA A 219 9.27 4.77 -3.69
N PHE A 220 10.33 5.03 -4.43
CA PHE A 220 11.64 5.30 -3.83
C PHE A 220 12.27 6.58 -4.40
N THR A 221 13.25 7.11 -3.70
CA THR A 221 14.14 8.16 -4.20
C THR A 221 15.58 7.90 -3.78
N ILE A 222 16.51 8.59 -4.43
CA ILE A 222 17.91 8.72 -4.00
C ILE A 222 18.04 10.12 -3.41
N PRO A 223 18.25 10.27 -2.09
CA PRO A 223 18.43 11.59 -1.49
C PRO A 223 19.62 12.33 -2.10
N ASN A 224 19.51 13.65 -2.22
CA ASN A 224 20.53 14.52 -2.83
C ASN A 224 21.90 14.44 -2.09
N ASN A 225 21.88 14.05 -0.81
CA ASN A 225 23.07 13.88 0.02
C ASN A 225 23.50 12.40 0.19
N ALA A 226 23.04 11.50 -0.68
CA ALA A 226 23.39 10.08 -0.68
C ALA A 226 24.92 9.88 -0.64
N PRO A 227 25.46 9.15 0.36
CA PRO A 227 26.90 8.91 0.46
C PRO A 227 27.51 8.11 -0.69
N ASN A 228 26.75 7.19 -1.30
CA ASN A 228 27.19 6.29 -2.36
C ASN A 228 26.23 6.35 -3.58
N PRO A 229 26.12 7.50 -4.27
CA PRO A 229 25.08 7.71 -5.28
C PRO A 229 25.19 6.72 -6.45
N SER A 230 26.40 6.41 -6.93
CA SER A 230 26.59 5.43 -8.02
C SER A 230 26.16 4.01 -7.62
N LEU A 231 26.36 3.63 -6.35
CA LEU A 231 25.89 2.32 -5.85
C LEU A 231 24.37 2.32 -5.65
N ALA A 232 23.81 3.44 -5.19
CA ALA A 232 22.37 3.64 -5.07
C ALA A 232 21.67 3.46 -6.43
N VAL A 233 22.17 4.12 -7.47
CA VAL A 233 21.69 3.97 -8.85
C VAL A 233 21.79 2.51 -9.31
N ARG A 234 22.94 1.85 -9.12
CA ARG A 234 23.11 0.44 -9.52
C ARG A 234 22.12 -0.49 -8.82
N PHE A 235 21.89 -0.30 -7.52
CA PHE A 235 20.89 -1.07 -6.80
C PHE A 235 19.48 -0.75 -7.29
N ALA A 236 19.14 0.52 -7.52
CA ALA A 236 17.84 0.95 -8.00
C ALA A 236 17.53 0.39 -9.40
N GLN A 237 18.49 0.39 -10.33
CA GLN A 237 18.32 -0.23 -11.66
C GLN A 237 18.09 -1.74 -11.55
N TYR A 238 18.88 -2.44 -10.73
CA TYR A 238 18.62 -3.85 -10.43
C TYR A 238 17.23 -4.04 -9.81
N PHE A 239 16.84 -3.17 -8.88
CA PHE A 239 15.59 -3.27 -8.16
C PHE A 239 14.40 -3.11 -9.12
N LEU A 240 14.48 -2.17 -10.06
CA LEU A 240 13.45 -1.89 -11.07
C LEU A 240 13.38 -2.94 -12.19
N SER A 241 14.44 -3.73 -12.40
CA SER A 241 14.44 -4.76 -13.44
C SER A 241 13.45 -5.91 -13.16
N ASP A 242 12.85 -6.41 -14.23
CA ASP A 242 11.90 -7.53 -14.25
C ASP A 242 12.51 -8.87 -13.79
N THR A 243 13.83 -9.02 -13.92
CA THR A 243 14.62 -10.18 -13.50
C THR A 243 15.26 -10.01 -12.13
N GLY A 244 15.26 -8.78 -11.58
CA GLY A 244 15.83 -8.41 -10.29
C GLY A 244 14.77 -8.18 -9.21
N GLY A 245 14.73 -6.96 -8.67
CA GLY A 245 13.86 -6.61 -7.54
C GLY A 245 12.36 -6.72 -7.86
N MET A 246 11.93 -6.29 -9.04
CA MET A 246 10.51 -6.30 -9.40
C MET A 246 9.94 -7.71 -9.53
N ARG A 247 10.76 -8.70 -9.89
CA ARG A 247 10.36 -10.12 -9.81
C ARG A 247 9.94 -10.52 -8.38
N ILE A 248 10.71 -10.09 -7.39
CA ILE A 248 10.48 -10.41 -5.98
C ILE A 248 9.24 -9.66 -5.48
N VAL A 249 9.13 -8.37 -5.82
CA VAL A 249 7.99 -7.52 -5.45
C VAL A 249 6.68 -8.11 -5.96
N THR A 250 6.65 -8.53 -7.23
CA THR A 250 5.46 -9.13 -7.86
C THR A 250 5.13 -10.52 -7.31
N GLN A 251 6.13 -11.38 -7.08
CA GLN A 251 5.93 -12.67 -6.41
C GLN A 251 5.38 -12.54 -4.98
N MET A 252 5.76 -11.46 -4.27
CA MET A 252 5.25 -11.15 -2.94
C MET A 252 3.91 -10.38 -2.95
N GLY A 253 3.31 -10.22 -4.13
CA GLY A 253 1.92 -9.80 -4.28
C GLY A 253 1.67 -8.31 -4.48
N GLN A 254 2.72 -7.49 -4.58
CA GLN A 254 2.58 -6.09 -4.97
C GLN A 254 2.58 -5.98 -6.50
N GLN A 255 1.81 -5.06 -7.06
CA GLN A 255 1.69 -4.92 -8.50
C GLN A 255 2.78 -4.02 -9.06
N SER A 256 3.36 -4.39 -10.20
CA SER A 256 4.38 -3.57 -10.86
C SER A 256 3.76 -2.28 -11.40
N LEU A 257 4.41 -1.15 -11.13
CA LEU A 257 4.16 0.11 -11.81
C LEU A 257 5.24 0.42 -12.86
N ILE A 258 6.02 -0.59 -13.29
CA ILE A 258 7.04 -0.46 -14.32
C ILE A 258 6.50 -1.01 -15.64
N PRO A 259 6.52 -0.23 -16.75
CA PRO A 259 7.04 1.14 -16.84
C PRO A 259 6.17 2.16 -16.10
N PHE A 260 6.79 3.15 -15.45
CA PHE A 260 6.08 4.18 -14.67
C PHE A 260 5.80 5.45 -15.46
N ASP A 261 4.74 6.17 -15.06
CA ASP A 261 4.42 7.50 -15.57
C ASP A 261 5.28 8.58 -14.87
N LYS A 262 5.94 9.41 -15.68
CA LYS A 262 6.86 10.48 -15.24
C LYS A 262 6.16 11.78 -14.85
N SER A 263 4.90 11.97 -15.23
CA SER A 263 4.17 13.26 -15.18
C SER A 263 4.33 14.02 -13.86
N ASP A 264 4.36 13.32 -12.74
CA ASP A 264 4.39 13.90 -11.38
C ASP A 264 5.62 13.51 -10.55
N CYS A 265 6.68 12.99 -11.19
CA CYS A 265 7.79 12.31 -10.52
C CYS A 265 9.06 13.17 -10.28
N GLY A 266 9.05 14.46 -10.63
CA GLY A 266 10.21 15.36 -10.50
C GLY A 266 11.25 15.17 -11.61
N ILE A 267 12.53 15.47 -11.31
CA ILE A 267 13.64 15.44 -12.28
C ILE A 267 14.28 14.05 -12.29
N ILE A 268 13.73 13.15 -13.10
CA ILE A 268 14.17 11.74 -13.17
C ILE A 268 15.55 11.65 -13.88
N PRO A 269 16.57 11.04 -13.23
CA PRO A 269 17.86 10.78 -13.88
C PRO A 269 17.76 9.87 -15.12
N ASP A 270 18.60 10.12 -16.12
CA ASP A 270 18.66 9.34 -17.38
C ASP A 270 18.87 7.84 -17.14
N ASP A 271 19.56 7.49 -16.05
CA ASP A 271 19.76 6.12 -15.56
C ASP A 271 18.47 5.31 -15.40
N PHE A 272 17.32 5.99 -15.28
CA PHE A 272 16.00 5.37 -15.08
C PHE A 272 15.05 5.52 -16.26
N SER A 273 15.49 6.13 -17.37
CA SER A 273 14.67 6.36 -18.57
C SER A 273 14.03 5.08 -19.12
N ALA A 274 14.76 3.96 -19.11
CA ALA A 274 14.29 2.66 -19.58
C ALA A 274 13.14 2.04 -18.76
N PHE A 275 12.90 2.54 -17.54
CA PHE A 275 11.83 2.04 -16.65
C PHE A 275 10.57 2.91 -16.68
N SER A 276 10.51 3.89 -17.57
CA SER A 276 9.40 4.83 -17.67
C SER A 276 8.71 4.75 -19.03
N SER A 277 7.43 5.09 -19.07
CA SER A 277 6.71 5.34 -20.32
C SER A 277 6.66 6.84 -20.61
N GLU A 278 6.73 7.24 -21.87
CA GLU A 278 6.30 8.58 -22.25
C GLU A 278 4.80 8.71 -22.00
N SER A 279 4.39 9.81 -21.35
CA SER A 279 3.00 10.17 -21.13
C SER A 279 2.28 10.16 -22.47
N HIS A 280 1.37 9.20 -22.67
CA HIS A 280 0.44 9.29 -23.78
C HIS A 280 -0.56 10.38 -23.41
N ASP A 281 -0.40 11.57 -23.98
CA ASP A 281 -1.48 12.55 -24.08
C ASP A 281 -2.72 11.82 -24.63
N ARG A 282 -3.74 11.65 -23.80
CA ARG A 282 -5.10 11.30 -24.20
C ARG A 282 -6.09 12.14 -23.41
#